data_AF-A0A4R0YWW1-F1
#
_entry.id   AF-A0A4R0YWW1-F1
#
_cell.length_a   1.000
_cell.length_b   1.000
_cell.length_c   1.000
_cell.angle_alpha   90.00
_cell.angle_beta   90.00
_cell.angle_gamma   90.00
#
_symmetry.space_group_name_H-M   'P 1'
#
loop_
_entity.id
_entity.type
_entity.pdbx_description
1 polymer ?
#
loop_
_entity_poly.entity_id
_entity_poly.type
_entity_poly.pdbx_seq_one_letter_code
_entity_poly.pdbx_strand_id
1 'polypeptide(L)'
;MDLVQTITENELGFIAGLDYGQDRDRHEAALRLVINQQGGQLKKAQQWFPYEVIELGAHHLQVGHEREFAICTLLVIRSVRSGFDKATDLAEKRAARDDDYRLLPANLRDAIDVEFSDAIRAGPKH
;
A
#
# COMPACT_ATOMS: atom_id res chain seq x y z
N MET A 1 -15.02 -3.35 7.28
CA MET A 1 -14.78 -3.61 5.84
C MET A 1 -13.35 -3.23 5.55
N ASP A 2 -12.60 -4.03 4.81
CA ASP A 2 -11.19 -3.76 4.51
C ASP A 2 -11.07 -2.60 3.50
N LEU A 3 -10.28 -1.57 3.82
CA LEU A 3 -10.11 -0.38 2.98
C LEU A 3 -9.58 -0.75 1.59
N VAL A 4 -8.64 -1.70 1.51
CA VAL A 4 -8.04 -2.17 0.25
C VAL A 4 -9.10 -2.75 -0.69
N GLN A 5 -10.12 -3.41 -0.15
CA GLN A 5 -11.21 -4.03 -0.92
C GLN A 5 -12.29 -3.02 -1.35
N THR A 6 -12.19 -1.76 -0.91
CA THR A 6 -13.13 -0.69 -1.25
C THR A 6 -12.58 0.30 -2.27
N ILE A 7 -11.41 -0.01 -2.82
CA ILE A 7 -10.77 0.83 -3.84
C ILE A 7 -11.65 0.92 -5.09
N THR A 8 -11.72 2.11 -5.65
CA THR A 8 -12.44 2.45 -6.88
C THR A 8 -11.51 2.37 -8.08
N GLU A 9 -12.09 2.28 -9.28
CA GLU A 9 -11.29 2.28 -10.53
C GLU A 9 -10.49 3.59 -10.72
N ASN A 10 -10.99 4.72 -10.22
CA ASN A 10 -10.27 6.00 -10.28
C ASN A 10 -9.03 5.99 -9.40
N GLU A 11 -9.15 5.51 -8.16
CA GLU A 11 -8.03 5.37 -7.22
C GLU A 11 -7.00 4.36 -7.76
N LEU A 12 -7.47 3.26 -8.33
CA LEU A 12 -6.61 2.24 -8.93
C LEU A 12 -5.84 2.81 -10.14
N GLY A 13 -6.53 3.53 -11.02
CA GLY A 13 -5.93 4.19 -12.18
C GLY A 13 -4.95 5.32 -11.79
N PHE A 14 -5.19 6.01 -10.68
CA PHE A 14 -4.25 6.96 -10.12
C PHE A 14 -2.98 6.28 -9.64
N ILE A 15 -3.11 5.24 -8.79
CA ILE A 15 -1.95 4.48 -8.28
C ILE A 15 -1.14 3.90 -9.45
N ALA A 16 -1.81 3.32 -10.45
CA ALA A 16 -1.16 2.75 -11.63
C ALA A 16 -0.31 3.78 -12.41
N GLY A 17 -0.58 5.07 -12.29
CA GLY A 17 0.12 6.14 -12.98
C GLY A 17 1.27 6.78 -12.20
N LEU A 18 1.57 6.33 -10.97
CA LEU A 18 2.53 7.00 -10.09
C LEU A 18 3.97 6.95 -10.59
N ASP A 19 4.34 5.98 -11.44
CA ASP A 19 5.65 5.91 -12.09
C ASP A 19 5.70 6.79 -13.36
N TYR A 20 5.35 8.08 -13.22
CA TYR A 20 5.28 9.03 -14.33
C TYR A 20 4.41 8.56 -15.51
N GLY A 21 3.42 7.70 -15.24
CA GLY A 21 2.57 7.06 -16.24
C GLY A 21 3.23 5.95 -17.07
N GLN A 22 4.48 5.58 -16.77
CA GLN A 22 5.15 4.47 -17.42
C GLN A 22 4.42 3.15 -17.10
N ASP A 23 4.24 2.31 -18.12
CA ASP A 23 3.61 0.99 -18.00
C ASP A 23 2.27 0.97 -17.24
N ARG A 24 1.54 2.09 -17.25
CA ARG A 24 0.31 2.30 -16.47
C ARG A 24 -0.69 1.15 -16.63
N ASP A 25 -0.97 0.75 -17.85
CA ASP A 25 -1.94 -0.33 -18.13
C ASP A 25 -1.53 -1.66 -17.49
N ARG A 26 -0.21 -1.92 -17.43
CA ARG A 26 0.35 -3.12 -16.80
C ARG A 26 0.26 -3.05 -15.29
N HIS A 27 0.55 -1.89 -14.69
CA HIS A 27 0.32 -1.65 -13.27
C HIS A 27 -1.16 -1.79 -12.91
N GLU A 28 -2.06 -1.22 -13.70
CA GLU A 28 -3.51 -1.25 -13.48
C GLU A 28 -4.04 -2.69 -13.52
N ALA A 29 -3.66 -3.47 -14.54
CA ALA A 29 -4.03 -4.88 -14.64
C ALA A 29 -3.50 -5.70 -13.45
N ALA A 30 -2.26 -5.44 -13.02
CA ALA A 30 -1.66 -6.14 -11.88
C ALA A 30 -2.31 -5.74 -10.55
N LEU A 31 -2.62 -4.45 -10.34
CA LEU A 31 -3.34 -3.94 -9.16
C LEU A 31 -4.72 -4.58 -9.04
N ARG A 32 -5.50 -4.62 -10.12
CA ARG A 32 -6.81 -5.30 -10.13
C ARG A 32 -6.70 -6.76 -9.69
N LEU A 33 -5.67 -7.46 -10.16
CA LEU A 33 -5.43 -8.85 -9.78
C LEU A 33 -5.04 -8.98 -8.29
N VAL A 34 -4.16 -8.12 -7.78
CA VAL A 34 -3.79 -8.07 -6.35
C VAL A 34 -5.02 -7.84 -5.47
N ILE A 35 -5.83 -6.83 -5.80
CA ILE A 35 -6.96 -6.42 -4.98
C ILE A 35 -8.10 -7.44 -5.05
N ASN A 36 -8.56 -7.77 -6.26
CA ASN A 36 -9.80 -8.53 -6.45
C ASN A 36 -9.61 -10.05 -6.31
N GLN A 37 -8.42 -10.57 -6.58
CA GLN A 37 -8.19 -12.02 -6.63
C GLN A 37 -7.21 -12.51 -5.56
N GLN A 38 -6.38 -11.62 -5.01
CA GLN A 38 -5.34 -11.99 -4.04
C GLN A 38 -5.55 -11.35 -2.66
N GLY A 39 -6.67 -10.66 -2.44
CA GLY A 39 -6.99 -10.05 -1.15
C GLY A 39 -5.97 -8.99 -0.70
N GLY A 40 -5.31 -8.32 -1.64
CA GLY A 40 -4.23 -7.39 -1.34
C GLY A 40 -2.87 -8.03 -1.05
N GLN A 41 -2.69 -9.34 -1.29
CA GLN A 41 -1.43 -10.05 -1.07
C GLN A 41 -0.63 -10.19 -2.37
N LEU A 42 0.54 -9.56 -2.43
CA LEU A 42 1.44 -9.69 -3.58
C LEU A 42 2.12 -11.07 -3.64
N LYS A 43 2.40 -11.53 -4.86
CA LYS A 43 3.16 -12.76 -5.17
C LYS A 43 4.46 -12.41 -5.89
N LYS A 44 5.45 -13.31 -5.84
CA LYS A 44 6.82 -13.10 -6.37
C LYS A 44 6.92 -12.41 -7.75
N ALA A 45 6.01 -12.69 -8.68
CA ALA A 45 6.05 -12.10 -10.03
C ALA A 45 5.68 -10.60 -10.08
N GLN A 46 5.21 -10.02 -8.96
CA GLN A 46 4.60 -8.69 -8.91
C GLN A 46 5.51 -7.62 -8.27
N GLN A 47 6.81 -7.92 -8.14
CA GLN A 47 7.81 -7.00 -7.56
C GLN A 47 8.00 -5.72 -8.40
N TRP A 48 7.86 -5.80 -9.72
CA TRP A 48 7.89 -4.62 -10.60
C TRP A 48 6.47 -4.11 -10.85
N PHE A 49 5.54 -5.02 -11.16
CA PHE A 49 4.14 -4.69 -11.43
C PHE A 49 3.22 -5.44 -10.45
N PRO A 50 2.61 -4.79 -9.44
CA PRO A 50 2.51 -3.34 -9.24
C PRO A 50 3.28 -2.81 -8.02
N TYR A 51 4.21 -3.56 -7.43
CA TYR A 51 4.79 -3.15 -6.13
C TYR A 51 5.49 -1.79 -6.18
N GLU A 52 6.18 -1.47 -7.26
CA GLU A 52 6.86 -0.18 -7.44
C GLU A 52 5.92 1.02 -7.25
N VAL A 53 4.78 1.05 -7.95
CA VAL A 53 3.80 2.12 -7.81
C VAL A 53 3.08 2.12 -6.46
N ILE A 54 2.95 0.95 -5.82
CA ILE A 54 2.45 0.85 -4.45
C ILE A 54 3.43 1.52 -3.48
N GLU A 55 4.73 1.27 -3.62
CA GLU A 55 5.76 1.92 -2.79
C GLU A 55 5.76 3.42 -3.00
N LEU A 56 5.74 3.89 -4.25
CA LEU A 56 5.64 5.31 -4.59
C LEU A 56 4.45 5.98 -3.91
N GLY A 57 3.27 5.35 -4.00
CA GLY A 57 2.06 5.86 -3.35
C GLY A 57 2.12 5.83 -1.82
N ALA A 58 2.86 4.89 -1.24
CA ALA A 58 3.07 4.81 0.21
C ALA A 58 4.20 5.73 0.72
N HIS A 59 4.89 6.45 -0.18
CA HIS A 59 6.00 7.34 0.17
C HIS A 59 5.62 8.82 0.19
N HIS A 60 4.56 9.21 -0.51
CA HIS A 60 4.20 10.61 -0.69
C HIS A 60 2.69 10.84 -0.59
N LEU A 61 2.26 11.57 0.44
CA LEU A 61 0.89 12.02 0.58
C LEU A 61 0.63 13.19 -0.39
N GLN A 62 -0.39 13.04 -1.23
CA GLN A 62 -0.86 14.10 -2.14
C GLN A 62 -2.26 14.55 -1.75
N VAL A 63 -2.48 15.87 -1.76
CA VAL A 63 -3.77 16.49 -1.40
C VAL A 63 -4.86 15.98 -2.35
N GLY A 64 -5.95 15.45 -1.80
CA GLY A 64 -7.05 14.86 -2.55
C GLY A 64 -6.85 13.37 -2.92
N HIS A 65 -5.71 12.77 -2.54
CA HIS A 65 -5.38 11.36 -2.77
C HIS A 65 -5.01 10.63 -1.47
N GLU A 66 -5.64 11.03 -0.36
CA GLU A 66 -5.40 10.48 0.97
C GLU A 66 -5.75 8.98 1.02
N ARG A 67 -6.77 8.56 0.26
CA ARG A 67 -7.23 7.17 0.22
C ARG A 67 -6.24 6.27 -0.51
N GLU A 68 -5.69 6.72 -1.63
CA GLU A 68 -4.68 6.02 -2.41
C GLU A 68 -3.39 5.87 -1.60
N PHE A 69 -2.94 6.95 -0.95
CA PHE A 69 -1.82 6.90 -0.01
C PHE A 69 -2.04 5.85 1.10
N ALA A 70 -3.23 5.86 1.71
CA ALA A 70 -3.55 4.91 2.77
C ALA A 70 -3.62 3.45 2.27
N ILE A 71 -4.24 3.21 1.11
CA ILE A 71 -4.32 1.88 0.48
C ILE A 71 -2.91 1.37 0.16
N CYS A 72 -2.07 2.19 -0.46
CA CYS A 72 -0.69 1.83 -0.76
C CYS A 72 0.09 1.50 0.52
N THR A 73 -0.08 2.29 1.58
CA THR A 73 0.56 2.05 2.88
C THR A 73 0.15 0.69 3.46
N LEU A 74 -1.16 0.37 3.45
CA LEU A 74 -1.67 -0.93 3.91
C LEU A 74 -1.08 -2.10 3.10
N LEU A 75 -0.98 -1.95 1.77
CA LEU A 75 -0.40 -2.96 0.89
C LEU A 75 1.10 -3.19 1.18
N VAL A 76 1.87 -2.13 1.45
CA VAL A 76 3.28 -2.27 1.89
C VAL A 76 3.36 -3.02 3.22
N ILE A 77 2.58 -2.64 4.23
CA ILE A 77 2.61 -3.31 5.54
C ILE A 77 2.29 -4.81 5.38
N ARG A 78 1.25 -5.14 4.60
CA ARG A 78 0.88 -6.54 4.31
C ARG A 78 1.97 -7.30 3.55
N SER A 79 2.69 -6.62 2.67
CA SER A 79 3.80 -7.18 1.91
C SER A 79 4.98 -7.54 2.80
N VAL A 80 5.29 -6.70 3.78
CA VAL A 80 6.31 -7.03 4.78
C VAL A 80 5.86 -8.19 5.67
N ARG A 81 4.61 -8.16 6.16
CA ARG A 81 4.05 -9.24 6.99
C ARG A 81 4.04 -10.61 6.30
N SER A 82 3.84 -10.65 4.99
CA SER A 82 3.84 -11.89 4.20
C SER A 82 5.26 -12.37 3.86
N GLY A 83 6.28 -11.55 4.12
CA GLY A 83 7.67 -11.81 3.73
C GLY A 83 7.94 -11.58 2.25
N PHE A 84 7.02 -10.92 1.53
CA PHE A 84 7.23 -10.50 0.14
C PHE A 84 8.25 -9.36 0.08
N ASP A 85 8.04 -8.31 0.88
CA ASP A 85 9.01 -7.25 1.08
C ASP A 85 9.85 -7.54 2.32
N LYS A 86 11.16 -7.71 2.10
CA LYS A 86 12.14 -7.97 3.16
C LYS A 86 13.09 -6.79 3.37
N ALA A 87 12.96 -5.75 2.56
CA ALA A 87 13.82 -4.57 2.58
C ALA A 87 13.21 -3.46 3.46
N THR A 88 11.89 -3.33 3.48
CA THR A 88 11.21 -2.30 4.28
C THR A 88 11.21 -2.65 5.77
N ASP A 89 11.79 -1.76 6.59
CA ASP A 89 11.59 -1.74 8.04
C ASP A 89 10.31 -0.97 8.39
N LEU A 90 9.36 -1.63 9.06
CA LEU A 90 8.06 -1.03 9.38
C LEU A 90 8.13 0.03 10.48
N ALA A 91 9.09 -0.08 11.41
CA ALA A 91 9.26 0.93 12.46
C ALA A 91 9.84 2.21 11.87
N GLU A 92 10.86 2.10 11.01
CA GLU A 92 11.41 3.22 10.26
C GLU A 92 10.37 3.83 9.32
N LYS A 93 9.63 3.01 8.55
CA LYS A 93 8.57 3.50 7.67
C LYS A 93 7.49 4.26 8.45
N ARG A 94 7.08 3.74 9.62
CA ARG A 94 6.07 4.41 10.46
C ARG A 94 6.58 5.76 10.94
N ALA A 95 7.81 5.82 11.45
CA ALA A 95 8.42 7.05 11.93
C ALA A 95 8.62 8.08 10.80
N ALA A 96 9.07 7.64 9.62
CA ALA A 96 9.35 8.50 8.48
C ALA A 96 8.11 9.22 7.92
N ARG A 97 6.92 8.63 8.11
CA ARG A 97 5.62 9.13 7.59
C ARG A 97 4.65 9.55 8.70
N ASP A 98 5.12 9.71 9.93
CA ASP A 98 4.26 10.02 11.09
C ASP A 98 3.45 11.31 10.89
N ASP A 99 4.07 12.35 10.33
CA ASP A 99 3.38 13.62 10.05
C ASP A 99 2.34 13.48 8.93
N ASP A 100 2.61 12.69 7.88
CA ASP A 100 1.64 12.40 6.83
C ASP A 100 0.41 11.66 7.39
N TYR A 101 0.63 10.66 8.26
CA TYR A 101 -0.48 9.93 8.88
C TYR A 101 -1.35 10.82 9.78
N ARG A 102 -0.78 11.85 10.42
CA ARG A 102 -1.55 12.81 11.23
C ARG A 102 -2.47 13.69 10.39
N LEU A 103 -2.15 13.91 9.12
CA LEU A 103 -2.96 14.70 8.18
C LEU A 103 -4.14 13.90 7.60
N LEU A 104 -4.11 12.56 7.71
CA LEU A 104 -5.17 11.72 7.18
C LEU A 104 -6.48 11.87 7.96
N PRO A 105 -7.64 11.72 7.28
CA PRO A 105 -8.91 11.43 7.91
C PRO A 105 -8.79 10.28 8.93
N ALA A 106 -9.45 10.42 10.08
CA ALA A 106 -9.31 9.49 11.20
C ALA A 106 -9.56 8.03 10.79
N ASN A 107 -10.57 7.76 9.96
CA ASN A 107 -10.87 6.43 9.49
C ASN A 107 -9.75 5.77 8.65
N LEU A 108 -8.94 6.57 7.93
CA LEU A 108 -7.82 6.05 7.16
C LEU A 108 -6.59 5.83 8.06
N ARG A 109 -6.33 6.78 8.95
CA ARG A 109 -5.25 6.66 9.95
C ARG A 109 -5.45 5.46 10.85
N ASP A 110 -6.66 5.27 11.37
CA ASP A 110 -6.99 4.16 12.26
C ASP A 110 -6.80 2.80 11.56
N ALA A 111 -7.13 2.71 10.27
CA ALA A 111 -6.87 1.50 9.48
C ALA A 111 -5.37 1.18 9.38
N ILE A 112 -4.53 2.20 9.15
CA ILE A 112 -3.07 2.06 9.12
C ILE A 112 -2.51 1.66 10.49
N ASP A 113 -2.96 2.31 11.57
CA ASP A 113 -2.49 2.03 12.93
C ASP A 113 -2.83 0.60 13.38
N VAL A 114 -4.01 0.09 13.03
CA VAL A 114 -4.39 -1.31 13.26
C VAL A 114 -3.43 -2.24 12.53
N GLU A 115 -3.15 -2.00 11.24
CA GLU A 115 -2.30 -2.87 10.44
C GLU A 115 -0.83 -2.85 10.92
N PHE A 116 -0.29 -1.69 11.32
CA PHE A 116 1.03 -1.62 11.96
C PHE A 116 1.07 -2.37 13.30
N SER A 117 0.03 -2.22 14.13
CA SER A 117 -0.05 -2.91 15.42
C SER A 117 -0.05 -4.42 15.25
N ASP A 118 -0.79 -4.92 14.26
CA ASP A 118 -0.84 -6.34 13.92
C ASP A 118 0.48 -6.85 13.34
N ALA A 119 1.17 -6.04 12.53
CA ALA A 119 2.49 -6.37 11.99
C ALA A 119 3.54 -6.52 13.10
N ILE A 120 3.57 -5.58 14.05
CA ILE A 120 4.51 -5.59 15.17
C ILE A 120 4.25 -6.78 16.10
N ARG A 121 2.97 -7.09 16.37
CA ARG A 121 2.59 -8.23 17.21
C ARG A 121 2.94 -9.58 16.60
N ALA A 122 2.89 -9.70 15.27
CA ALA A 122 3.19 -10.95 14.59
C ALA A 122 4.69 -11.32 14.62
N GLY A 123 5.57 -10.35 14.83
CA GLY A 123 7.03 -10.51 14.72
C GLY A 123 7.49 -10.91 13.31
N PRO A 124 8.79 -10.77 12.98
CA PRO A 124 9.31 -11.27 11.71
C PRO A 124 9.20 -12.80 11.70
N LYS A 125 8.49 -13.35 10.72
CA LYS A 125 8.56 -14.79 10.42
C LYS A 125 9.86 -15.05 9.67
N HIS A 126 10.89 -15.47 10.40
CA HIS A 126 12.18 -15.89 9.85
C HIS A 126 12.07 -17.19 9.06
#